data_AF-A0A357A3R6-F1
#
_entry.id   AF-A0A357A3R6-F1
#
_cell.length_a   1.000
_cell.length_b   1.000
_cell.length_c   1.000
_cell.angle_alpha   90.00
_cell.angle_beta   90.00
_cell.angle_gamma   90.00
#
_symmetry.space_group_name_H-M   'P 1'
#
loop_
_entity.id
_entity.type
_entity.pdbx_description
1 polymer ?
#
loop_
_entity_poly.entity_id
_entity_poly.type
_entity_poly.pdbx_seq_one_letter_code
_entity_poly.pdbx_strand_id
1 'polypeptide(L)' 'AGGFGSAINEWCHDHGVSLPIFNAGLPDEFIDHGSTDYYLNLYELNAEGIARRVRTWLPQGERIKKQIK' A
#
# COMPACT_ATOMS: atom_id res chain seq x y z
N ALA A 1 10.85 -9.49 3.34
CA ALA A 1 10.81 -8.20 2.60
C ALA A 1 11.42 -7.02 3.37
N GLY A 2 12.14 -6.12 2.67
CA GLY A 2 12.78 -4.89 3.19
C GLY A 2 12.74 -3.74 2.16
N GLY A 3 11.57 -3.48 1.57
CA GLY A 3 11.39 -2.50 0.50
C GLY A 3 11.02 -1.10 0.99
N PHE A 4 10.61 -0.22 0.06
CA PHE A 4 10.23 1.17 0.35
C PHE A 4 9.18 1.30 1.47
N GLY A 5 8.13 0.47 1.44
CA GLY A 5 7.11 0.45 2.48
C GLY A 5 7.67 0.11 3.87
N SER A 6 8.67 -0.79 3.95
CA SER A 6 9.37 -1.11 5.19
C SER A 6 10.11 0.10 5.74
N ALA A 7 10.86 0.80 4.87
CA ALA A 7 11.59 2.00 5.26
C ALA A 7 10.67 3.11 5.79
N ILE A 8 9.47 3.27 5.21
CA ILE A 8 8.46 4.19 5.77
C ILE A 8 7.98 3.72 7.14
N ASN A 9 7.64 2.43 7.29
CA ASN A 9 7.18 1.89 8.57
C ASN A 9 8.22 2.08 9.67
N GLU A 10 9.49 1.81 9.36
CA GLU A 10 10.64 1.98 10.26
C GLU A 10 10.80 3.44 10.65
N TRP A 11 10.77 4.36 9.67
CA TRP A 11 10.83 5.79 9.95
C TRP A 11 9.67 6.25 10.84
N CYS A 12 8.44 5.82 10.55
CA CYS A 12 7.28 6.14 11.37
C CYS A 12 7.42 5.62 12.80
N HIS A 13 7.93 4.40 12.96
CA HIS A 13 8.21 3.80 14.26
C HIS A 13 9.22 4.63 15.07
N ASP A 14 10.35 4.99 14.45
CA ASP A 14 11.42 5.77 15.08
C ASP A 14 10.96 7.18 15.51
N HIS A 15 9.96 7.73 14.83
CA HIS A 15 9.41 9.07 15.11
C HIS A 15 8.12 9.03 15.94
N GLY A 16 7.72 7.86 16.46
CA GLY A 16 6.50 7.72 17.28
C GLY A 16 5.21 7.99 16.52
N VAL A 17 5.22 7.88 15.19
CA VAL A 17 4.04 8.06 14.34
C VAL A 17 3.28 6.74 14.26
N SER A 18 2.18 6.64 15.01
CA SER A 18 1.31 5.46 15.03
C SER A 18 0.06 5.69 14.17
N LEU A 19 0.22 5.61 12.86
CA LEU A 19 -0.90 5.63 11.89
C LEU A 19 -1.03 4.29 11.18
N PRO A 20 -2.24 3.87 10.78
CA PRO A 20 -2.41 2.70 9.92
C PRO A 20 -1.67 2.91 8.59
N ILE A 21 -0.79 1.98 8.22
CA ILE A 21 -0.07 2.00 6.94
C ILE A 21 -0.43 0.74 6.15
N PHE A 22 -0.80 0.93 4.88
CA PHE A 22 -1.06 -0.14 3.94
C PHE A 22 0.07 -0.26 2.93
N ASN A 23 0.84 -1.36 2.99
CA ASN A 23 1.92 -1.61 2.05
C ASN A 23 1.41 -2.43 0.87
N ALA A 24 1.35 -1.80 -0.30
CA ALA A 24 1.04 -2.46 -1.57
C ALA A 24 2.32 -2.70 -2.37
N GLY A 25 2.68 -3.96 -2.56
CA GLY A 25 3.85 -4.36 -3.32
C GLY A 25 3.69 -5.77 -3.88
N LEU A 26 4.76 -6.25 -4.49
CA LEU A 26 4.86 -7.62 -5.00
C LEU A 26 4.98 -8.62 -3.83
N PRO A 27 4.56 -9.88 -4.04
CA PRO A 27 4.76 -10.95 -3.07
C PRO A 27 6.25 -11.25 -2.84
N ASP A 28 6.55 -11.88 -1.70
CA ASP A 28 7.89 -12.36 -1.36
C ASP A 28 8.17 -13.72 -2.00
N GLU A 29 8.05 -13.79 -3.33
CA GLU A 29 8.23 -15.00 -4.14
C GLU A 29 8.85 -14.66 -5.50
N PHE A 30 9.37 -15.66 -6.20
CA PHE A 30 9.85 -15.48 -7.57
C PHE A 30 8.65 -15.36 -8.53
N ILE A 31 8.71 -14.33 -9.38
CA ILE A 31 7.71 -14.07 -10.41
C ILE A 31 8.26 -14.61 -11.74
N ASP A 32 7.43 -15.39 -12.44
CA ASP A 32 7.78 -15.97 -13.75
C ASP A 32 8.00 -14.91 -14.84
N HIS A 33 8.48 -15.38 -16.00
CA HIS A 33 8.63 -14.52 -17.17
C HIS A 33 7.27 -14.13 -17.75
N GLY A 34 7.06 -12.84 -17.97
CA GLY A 34 5.84 -12.30 -18.55
C GLY A 34 5.93 -10.78 -18.70
N SER A 35 4.88 -10.15 -19.20
CA SER A 35 4.84 -8.69 -19.29
C SER A 35 4.66 -8.05 -17.92
N THR A 36 5.26 -6.89 -17.71
CA THR A 36 5.10 -6.11 -16.48
C THR A 36 3.62 -5.81 -16.21
N ASP A 37 2.87 -5.41 -17.25
CA ASP A 37 1.45 -5.09 -17.13
C ASP A 37 0.63 -6.27 -16.64
N TYR A 38 0.94 -7.49 -17.10
CA TYR A 38 0.28 -8.70 -16.63
C TYR A 38 0.42 -8.86 -15.12
N TYR A 39 1.65 -8.75 -14.59
CA TYR A 39 1.89 -8.92 -13.15
C TYR A 39 1.37 -7.74 -12.33
N LEU A 40 1.47 -6.51 -12.83
CA LEU A 40 0.86 -5.35 -12.17
C LEU A 40 -0.66 -5.49 -12.09
N ASN A 41 -1.31 -6.06 -13.12
CA ASN A 41 -2.73 -6.36 -13.08
C ASN A 41 -3.05 -7.51 -12.11
N LEU A 42 -2.28 -8.60 -12.16
CA LEU A 42 -2.45 -9.79 -11.33
C LEU A 42 -2.34 -9.47 -9.84
N TYR A 43 -1.35 -8.66 -9.45
CA TYR A 43 -1.12 -8.27 -8.06
C TYR A 43 -1.85 -6.97 -7.67
N GLU A 44 -2.75 -6.48 -8.51
CA GLU A 44 -3.53 -5.27 -8.29
C GLU A 44 -2.68 -4.03 -7.96
N LEU A 45 -1.52 -3.92 -8.62
CA LEU A 45 -0.59 -2.79 -8.55
C LEU A 45 -0.79 -1.80 -9.69
N ASN A 46 -1.74 -2.05 -10.60
CA ASN A 46 -2.21 -1.05 -11.55
C ASN A 46 -3.11 0.01 -10.87
N ALA A 47 -3.43 1.10 -11.57
CA ALA A 47 -4.22 2.21 -11.01
C ALA A 47 -5.59 1.77 -10.46
N GLU A 48 -6.31 0.90 -11.17
CA GLU A 48 -7.64 0.42 -10.77
C GLU A 48 -7.58 -0.52 -9.55
N GLY A 49 -6.59 -1.41 -9.54
CA GLY A 49 -6.30 -2.36 -8.48
C GLY A 49 -5.93 -1.65 -7.19
N ILE A 50 -5.02 -0.68 -7.26
CA ILE A 50 -4.69 0.17 -6.11
C ILE A 50 -5.93 0.90 -5.60
N ALA A 51 -6.75 1.49 -6.48
CA ALA A 51 -7.98 2.16 -6.06
C ALA A 51 -8.97 1.21 -5.37
N ARG A 52 -9.11 -0.05 -5.83
CA ARG A 52 -9.93 -1.06 -5.16
C ARG A 52 -9.36 -1.41 -3.78
N ARG A 53 -8.07 -1.73 -3.71
CA ARG A 53 -7.37 -2.08 -2.46
C ARG A 53 -7.48 -0.98 -1.42
N VAL A 54 -7.28 0.27 -1.81
CA VAL A 54 -7.42 1.43 -0.92
C VAL A 54 -8.87 1.59 -0.45
N ARG A 55 -9.86 1.48 -1.34
CA ARG A 55 -11.27 1.55 -0.94
C ARG A 55 -11.64 0.46 0.06
N THR A 56 -11.16 -0.76 -0.13
CA THR A 56 -11.41 -1.88 0.80
C THR A 56 -10.70 -1.69 2.13
N TRP A 57 -9.47 -1.14 2.11
CA TRP A 57 -8.67 -0.92 3.32
C TRP A 57 -9.19 0.24 4.17
N LEU A 58 -9.71 1.29 3.55
CA LEU A 58 -10.26 2.44 4.27
C LEU A 58 -11.53 2.06 5.05
N PRO A 59 -11.70 2.57 6.28
CA PRO A 59 -12.95 2.40 7.02
C PRO A 59 -14.13 2.95 6.21
N GLN A 60 -15.17 2.12 6.04
CA GLN A 60 -16.41 2.51 5.37
C GLN A 60 -17.23 3.40 6.32
N GLY A 61 -16.82 4.66 6.51
CA GLY A 61 -17.62 5.56 7.36
C GLY A 61 -17.02 6.88 7.85
N GLU A 62 -15.73 7.19 7.66
CA GLU A 62 -15.18 8.44 8.22
C GLU A 62 -14.59 9.36 7.16
N ARG A 63 -15.37 10.39 6.80
CA ARG A 63 -14.84 11.60 6.17
C ARG A 63 -13.84 12.21 7.15
N ILE A 64 -12.56 12.18 6.81
CA ILE A 64 -11.50 12.89 7.56
C ILE A 64 -11.92 14.36 7.65
N LYS A 65 -12.40 14.79 8.82
CA LYS A 65 -12.58 16.21 9.12
C LYS A 65 -11.18 16.79 9.13
N LYS A 66 -10.86 17.63 8.14
CA LYS A 66 -9.62 18.43 8.11
C LYS A 66 -9.45 19.10 9.47
N GLN A 67 -8.54 18.60 10.28
CA GLN A 67 -8.05 19.29 11.46
C GLN A 67 -6.93 20.20 11.00
N ILE A 68 -7.31 21.25 10.27
CA ILE A 68 -6.44 22.41 10.09
C ILE A 68 -6.79 23.32 11.26
N LYS A 69 -5.94 23.31 12.28
CA LYS A 69 -5.89 24.35 13.30
C LYS A 69 -5.16 25.56 12.73
#